data_AF-A0A3Q3GB50-F1
#
_entry.id   AF-A0A3Q3GB50-F1
#
_cell.length_a   1.000
_cell.length_b   1.000
_cell.length_c   1.000
_cell.angle_alpha   90.00
_cell.angle_beta   90.00
_cell.angle_gamma   90.00
#
_symmetry.space_group_name_H-M   'P 1'
#
loop_
_entity.id
_entity.type
_entity.pdbx_description
1 polymer ?
#
loop_
_entity_poly.entity_id
_entity_poly.type
_entity_poly.pdbx_seq_one_letter_code
_entity_poly.pdbx_strand_id
1 'polypeptide(L)'
;MRSTVRSISPADKLNSIYYLMPSLAGLRGKVVLYRLQKQLFPERWEAFSVHLRQHPLLQNPSVLLEGPADEDVHDWTQCHPSVSSASQTGLLLTHCCCFTTFTRPPHRYVPWNYHEAVQGVQNFTGDRDLEHFLDLANQTGLLVILRPGPYICAEWEMGGLPAWLLQKPNIVLRSADTDYLQAVSNWLAVLLPQIKPWLYINGGNIITVQVENEYGSYYACDYNYMRHLRTLFRFFLGEDTVLFTTDGNTDKEMICGTLEGLYATIDFGTENNIAEAFKRQRRFEPRGPLVNSEFYTGWLDHWGDQHAVVNSQKVSRVLGEMLTMGANVNMYMFEGGSNFGYWNGADHDTRFRSVVTSYDYDAPLSEAGDPTEKLLAIRDVIKQFRDIPSGPMPPATPKFAYGFVTLKKVGNISSLLNTLSPLGPVKSQHPLTFEEMKQFYGYMLYRTRLPRDLPQPTPLISPLNGVHDRAYVSINGVYQGLLERDTVLVTNVTAQQGDTLDILVENMGRVNFGSRINDFKGLLSDLFLGKDLLTDWLIYPLDIDGAIASGWPHSDNKKSSTNPRKILQSDPSSTRGPYSLMDFLGTPF
;
A
#
# COMPACT_ATOMS: atom_id res chain seq x y z
N MET A 1 34.07 -27.23 48.00
CA MET A 1 33.76 -27.64 49.38
C MET A 1 32.77 -26.64 49.97
N ARG A 2 31.62 -27.16 50.44
CA ARG A 2 30.78 -26.72 51.58
C ARG A 2 30.47 -25.21 51.72
N SER A 3 29.27 -24.75 51.33
CA SER A 3 28.02 -24.71 52.10
C SER A 3 27.91 -23.55 53.11
N THR A 4 26.98 -22.62 52.90
CA THR A 4 25.85 -22.42 53.83
C THR A 4 24.74 -21.59 53.18
N VAL A 5 23.55 -22.18 53.14
CA VAL A 5 22.25 -21.56 52.83
C VAL A 5 21.72 -20.91 54.11
N ARG A 6 21.17 -19.70 54.03
CA ARG A 6 20.20 -19.19 55.00
C ARG A 6 18.90 -18.83 54.29
N SER A 7 17.85 -19.47 54.77
CA SER A 7 16.44 -19.35 54.40
C SER A 7 15.86 -17.99 54.76
N ILE A 8 15.16 -17.35 53.83
CA ILE A 8 14.23 -16.24 54.09
C ILE A 8 12.81 -16.77 53.90
N SER A 9 11.93 -16.49 54.85
CA SER A 9 10.56 -17.02 54.87
C SER A 9 9.66 -16.35 53.82
N PRO A 10 8.58 -17.01 53.36
CA PRO A 10 7.71 -16.50 52.30
C PRO A 10 6.84 -15.28 52.66
N ALA A 11 6.92 -14.75 53.88
CA ALA A 11 6.01 -13.69 54.36
C ALA A 11 6.52 -12.25 54.14
N ASP A 12 7.78 -12.04 53.76
CA ASP A 12 8.40 -10.69 53.66
C ASP A 12 8.53 -10.15 52.22
N LYS A 13 7.82 -10.73 51.24
CA LYS A 13 7.76 -10.22 49.84
C LYS A 13 6.43 -9.58 49.46
N LEU A 14 5.56 -9.28 50.43
CA LEU A 14 4.17 -8.89 50.19
C LEU A 14 3.83 -7.41 50.47
N ASN A 15 4.82 -6.53 50.67
CA ASN A 15 4.59 -5.12 51.00
C ASN A 15 5.23 -4.10 50.03
N SER A 16 5.17 -4.34 48.73
CA SER A 16 5.55 -3.32 47.73
C SER A 16 4.72 -3.36 46.44
N ILE A 17 3.43 -3.70 46.54
CA ILE A 17 2.46 -3.55 45.44
C ILE A 17 1.18 -2.92 46.00
N TYR A 18 1.25 -1.65 46.34
CA TYR A 18 0.09 -0.78 46.49
C TYR A 18 0.46 0.55 45.85
N TYR A 19 0.26 0.67 44.55
CA TYR A 19 -0.02 1.91 43.80
C TYR A 19 -0.07 1.55 42.31
N LEU A 20 -1.29 1.52 41.76
CA LEU A 20 -1.69 1.62 40.34
C LEU A 20 -2.96 0.77 40.12
N MET A 21 -4.12 1.37 40.39
CA MET A 21 -5.38 0.91 39.82
C MET A 21 -5.63 1.68 38.52
N PRO A 22 -5.84 1.01 37.37
CA PRO A 22 -6.60 1.55 36.25
C PRO A 22 -8.05 1.06 36.27
N SER A 23 -8.91 1.87 35.66
CA SER A 23 -10.37 1.88 35.71
C SER A 23 -11.09 0.66 35.12
N LEU A 24 -12.38 0.55 35.45
CA LEU A 24 -13.34 -0.52 35.14
C LEU A 24 -13.68 -0.73 33.64
N ALA A 25 -13.05 -0.03 32.70
CA ALA A 25 -13.33 -0.14 31.26
C ALA A 25 -12.81 -1.45 30.60
N GLY A 26 -11.95 -2.22 31.28
CA GLY A 26 -11.24 -3.37 30.71
C GLY A 26 -11.97 -4.73 30.73
N LEU A 27 -13.25 -4.81 31.11
CA LEU A 27 -13.94 -6.10 31.31
C LEU A 27 -14.52 -6.72 30.03
N ARG A 28 -14.89 -5.93 29.02
CA ARG A 28 -15.43 -6.47 27.75
C ARG A 28 -14.35 -7.06 26.83
N GLY A 29 -13.16 -6.46 26.77
CA GLY A 29 -12.03 -6.96 25.96
C GLY A 29 -11.43 -8.27 26.46
N LYS A 30 -11.49 -8.53 27.78
CA LYS A 30 -10.98 -9.77 28.38
C LYS A 30 -11.74 -11.03 27.94
N VAL A 31 -13.00 -10.92 27.51
CA VAL A 31 -13.83 -12.06 27.09
C VAL A 31 -13.44 -12.60 25.71
N VAL A 32 -12.97 -11.73 24.80
CA VAL A 32 -12.54 -12.12 23.44
C VAL A 32 -11.18 -12.83 23.49
N LEU A 33 -10.23 -12.28 24.26
CA LEU A 33 -8.94 -12.93 24.53
C LEU A 33 -9.15 -14.29 25.23
N TYR A 34 -10.14 -14.39 26.13
CA TYR A 34 -10.52 -15.64 26.82
C TYR A 34 -10.98 -16.75 25.86
N ARG A 35 -11.66 -16.40 24.76
CA ARG A 35 -12.09 -17.38 23.74
C ARG A 35 -10.96 -17.76 22.80
N LEU A 36 -10.13 -16.80 22.37
CA LEU A 36 -8.98 -17.03 21.50
C LEU A 36 -7.85 -17.80 22.20
N GLN A 37 -7.45 -17.45 23.42
CA GLN A 37 -6.41 -18.19 24.17
C GLN A 37 -6.85 -19.60 24.53
N LYS A 38 -8.13 -19.81 24.88
CA LYS A 38 -8.67 -21.16 25.13
C LYS A 38 -8.66 -22.03 23.87
N GLN A 39 -8.83 -21.44 22.69
CA GLN A 39 -8.76 -22.15 21.42
C GLN A 39 -7.32 -22.40 20.95
N LEU A 40 -6.38 -21.49 21.26
CA LEU A 40 -4.99 -21.59 20.82
C LEU A 40 -4.10 -22.44 21.74
N PHE A 41 -4.35 -22.49 23.06
CA PHE A 41 -3.45 -23.14 24.04
C PHE A 41 -4.17 -23.89 25.19
N PRO A 42 -4.81 -25.05 24.94
CA PRO A 42 -5.63 -25.75 25.95
C PRO A 42 -4.82 -26.36 27.12
N GLU A 43 -3.58 -26.79 26.92
CA GLU A 43 -2.79 -27.49 27.94
C GLU A 43 -2.25 -26.57 29.06
N ARG A 44 -2.09 -25.26 28.78
CA ARG A 44 -1.68 -24.27 29.80
C ARG A 44 -2.84 -23.84 30.72
N TRP A 45 -4.09 -24.19 30.36
CA TRP A 45 -5.29 -23.79 31.09
C TRP A 45 -5.51 -24.59 32.38
N GLU A 46 -5.20 -25.88 32.41
CA GLU A 46 -5.41 -26.71 33.61
C GLU A 46 -4.59 -26.21 34.81
N ALA A 47 -3.35 -25.78 34.57
CA ALA A 47 -2.46 -25.25 35.60
C ALA A 47 -2.95 -23.90 36.19
N PHE A 48 -3.64 -23.08 35.39
CA PHE A 48 -4.12 -21.74 35.80
C PHE A 48 -5.49 -21.80 36.50
N SER A 49 -6.33 -22.79 36.14
CA SER A 49 -7.70 -22.96 36.67
C SER A 49 -7.78 -23.38 38.14
N VAL A 50 -6.68 -23.88 38.71
CA VAL A 50 -6.61 -24.33 40.10
C VAL A 50 -6.45 -23.14 41.06
N HIS A 51 -5.81 -22.05 40.63
CA HIS A 51 -5.56 -20.88 41.47
C HIS A 51 -6.76 -19.91 41.56
N LEU A 52 -7.60 -19.85 40.52
CA LEU A 52 -8.75 -18.92 40.46
C LEU A 52 -9.98 -19.36 41.25
N ARG A 53 -10.08 -20.64 41.65
CA ARG A 53 -11.23 -21.16 42.42
C ARG A 53 -11.23 -20.77 43.90
N GLN A 54 -10.23 -20.03 44.38
CA GLN A 54 -10.09 -19.66 45.79
C GLN A 54 -10.36 -18.17 46.08
N HIS A 55 -10.79 -17.36 45.10
CA HIS A 55 -10.95 -15.91 45.29
C HIS A 55 -12.38 -15.52 45.75
N PRO A 56 -12.56 -14.80 46.89
CA PRO A 56 -13.88 -14.54 47.49
C PRO A 56 -14.82 -13.58 46.72
N LEU A 57 -14.34 -12.92 45.66
CA LEU A 57 -15.08 -11.87 44.94
C LEU A 57 -15.92 -12.38 43.76
N LEU A 58 -15.92 -13.69 43.48
CA LEU A 58 -16.70 -14.31 42.41
C LEU A 58 -18.04 -14.94 42.88
N GLN A 59 -18.47 -14.66 44.12
CA GLN A 59 -19.65 -15.31 44.73
C GLN A 59 -20.87 -14.41 45.02
N ASN A 60 -20.95 -13.17 44.53
CA ASN A 60 -22.14 -12.35 44.81
C ASN A 60 -22.59 -11.44 43.64
N PRO A 61 -23.76 -11.68 43.00
CA PRO A 61 -24.24 -10.89 41.88
C PRO A 61 -25.29 -9.87 42.34
N SER A 62 -24.95 -8.88 43.17
CA SER A 62 -25.87 -7.76 43.48
C SER A 62 -25.19 -6.59 44.21
N VAL A 63 -24.16 -5.97 43.64
CA VAL A 63 -23.81 -4.58 43.96
C VAL A 63 -23.12 -3.96 42.74
N LEU A 64 -23.72 -2.91 42.17
CA LEU A 64 -23.10 -1.76 41.48
C LEU A 64 -24.15 -1.14 40.52
N LEU A 65 -25.08 -0.40 41.11
CA LEU A 65 -25.85 0.63 40.42
C LEU A 65 -25.48 1.97 41.05
N GLU A 66 -25.29 2.96 40.18
CA GLU A 66 -25.18 4.41 40.41
C GLU A 66 -23.82 4.99 40.80
N GLY A 67 -23.20 5.65 39.81
CA GLY A 67 -22.20 6.72 39.94
C GLY A 67 -22.48 7.78 38.86
N PRO A 68 -22.16 9.07 39.11
CA PRO A 68 -22.68 10.19 38.32
C PRO A 68 -22.09 10.22 36.91
N ALA A 69 -22.92 10.68 35.96
CA ALA A 69 -22.56 10.89 34.57
C ALA A 69 -21.62 12.10 34.46
N ASP A 70 -20.37 11.84 34.07
CA ASP A 70 -19.51 12.86 33.46
C ASP A 70 -19.91 12.97 31.98
N GLU A 71 -20.43 14.14 31.61
CA GLU A 71 -20.63 14.58 30.23
C GLU A 71 -19.26 14.80 29.58
N ASP A 72 -19.00 14.05 28.50
CA ASP A 72 -17.90 14.16 27.50
C ASP A 72 -17.11 12.85 27.25
N VAL A 73 -17.75 11.70 27.39
CA VAL A 73 -17.33 10.48 26.69
C VAL A 73 -18.15 10.36 25.41
N HIS A 74 -17.54 10.63 24.25
CA HIS A 74 -18.18 10.32 22.97
C HIS A 74 -18.54 8.83 22.94
N ASP A 75 -19.84 8.54 22.94
CA ASP A 75 -20.38 7.20 22.89
C ASP A 75 -20.23 6.62 21.48
N TRP A 76 -19.10 5.97 21.23
CA TRP A 76 -18.78 5.29 19.96
C TRP A 76 -19.63 4.03 19.70
N THR A 77 -20.65 3.74 20.52
CA THR A 77 -21.69 2.76 20.18
C THR A 77 -22.67 3.27 19.12
N GLN A 78 -22.58 4.56 18.77
CA GLN A 78 -23.43 5.22 17.79
C GLN A 78 -22.62 5.68 16.56
N CYS A 79 -23.18 5.50 15.37
CA CYS A 79 -22.71 6.12 14.13
C CYS A 79 -23.01 7.63 14.16
N HIS A 80 -22.17 8.42 14.84
CA HIS A 80 -22.35 9.88 14.89
C HIS A 80 -21.68 10.59 13.70
N PRO A 81 -22.35 11.55 13.05
CA PRO A 81 -21.93 12.15 11.77
C PRO A 81 -20.85 13.25 11.87
N SER A 82 -20.23 13.49 13.03
CA SER A 82 -19.21 14.53 13.16
C SER A 82 -17.83 13.99 12.76
N VAL A 83 -17.44 14.22 11.51
CA VAL A 83 -16.15 13.77 10.97
C VAL A 83 -15.45 14.92 10.25
N SER A 84 -14.15 15.11 10.53
CA SER A 84 -13.35 16.23 10.00
C SER A 84 -12.44 15.90 8.82
N SER A 85 -12.36 14.62 8.40
CA SER A 85 -11.49 14.19 7.28
C SER A 85 -12.01 12.94 6.55
N ALA A 86 -11.60 12.75 5.29
CA ALA A 86 -12.00 11.60 4.47
C ALA A 86 -11.52 10.24 5.04
N SER A 87 -10.33 10.19 5.63
CA SER A 87 -9.78 8.97 6.28
C SER A 87 -10.61 8.56 7.51
N GLN A 88 -11.05 9.53 8.31
CA GLN A 88 -11.96 9.28 9.42
C GLN A 88 -13.35 8.83 8.94
N THR A 89 -13.83 9.32 7.79
CA THR A 89 -15.13 8.91 7.21
C THR A 89 -15.10 7.44 6.77
N GLY A 90 -14.04 7.00 6.11
CA GLY A 90 -13.86 5.58 5.74
C GLY A 90 -13.79 4.67 6.97
N LEU A 91 -12.96 5.02 7.97
CA LEU A 91 -12.86 4.31 9.24
C LEU A 91 -14.21 4.19 9.96
N LEU A 92 -14.94 5.30 10.05
CA LEU A 92 -16.25 5.35 10.68
C LEU A 92 -17.28 4.53 9.88
N LEU A 93 -17.27 4.56 8.55
CA LEU A 93 -18.16 3.74 7.72
C LEU A 93 -17.92 2.25 7.90
N THR A 94 -16.66 1.83 8.02
CA THR A 94 -16.32 0.43 8.32
C THR A 94 -16.73 0.03 9.73
N HIS A 95 -16.49 0.87 10.74
CA HIS A 95 -17.01 0.65 12.11
C HIS A 95 -18.53 0.52 12.09
N CYS A 96 -19.21 1.43 11.39
CA CYS A 96 -20.65 1.41 11.24
C CYS A 96 -21.15 0.12 10.61
N CYS A 97 -20.41 -0.51 9.69
CA CYS A 97 -20.73 -1.82 9.10
C CYS A 97 -20.35 -3.03 9.98
N CYS A 98 -19.94 -2.77 11.21
CA CYS A 98 -19.65 -3.74 12.25
C CYS A 98 -18.47 -4.67 11.93
N PHE A 99 -17.50 -4.17 11.17
CA PHE A 99 -16.19 -4.81 11.15
C PHE A 99 -15.54 -4.62 12.52
N THR A 100 -15.01 -5.70 13.09
CA THR A 100 -14.14 -5.62 14.27
C THR A 100 -12.73 -5.17 13.94
N THR A 101 -12.38 -5.20 12.65
CA THR A 101 -11.05 -4.89 12.15
C THR A 101 -11.16 -4.01 10.92
N PHE A 102 -10.49 -2.86 10.89
CA PHE A 102 -10.48 -1.98 9.73
C PHE A 102 -9.33 -2.29 8.81
N THR A 103 -9.60 -2.22 7.52
CA THR A 103 -8.63 -2.53 6.50
C THR A 103 -8.83 -1.57 5.29
N ARG A 104 -7.88 -0.66 4.99
CA ARG A 104 -7.81 0.19 3.77
C ARG A 104 -6.35 0.34 3.27
N PRO A 105 -5.99 0.36 1.97
CA PRO A 105 -4.67 0.72 1.47
C PRO A 105 -4.57 2.26 1.35
N PRO A 106 -3.43 2.90 1.66
CA PRO A 106 -2.12 2.37 2.05
C PRO A 106 -1.97 2.05 3.56
N HIS A 107 -3.05 1.69 4.26
CA HIS A 107 -3.07 1.61 5.73
C HIS A 107 -3.27 0.18 6.32
N ARG A 108 -3.43 -0.87 5.47
CA ARG A 108 -3.33 -2.31 5.83
C ARG A 108 -1.88 -2.79 5.67
N TYR A 109 -1.37 -2.46 4.50
CA TYR A 109 -0.01 -2.68 4.09
C TYR A 109 0.84 -1.50 4.55
N VAL A 110 2.13 -1.71 4.72
CA VAL A 110 3.08 -0.62 4.93
C VAL A 110 4.01 -0.59 3.71
N PRO A 111 3.71 0.22 2.68
CA PRO A 111 4.54 0.24 1.48
C PRO A 111 5.90 0.85 1.81
N TRP A 112 6.94 0.02 1.79
CA TRP A 112 8.29 0.42 2.18
C TRP A 112 8.77 1.61 1.33
N ASN A 113 8.54 1.60 0.01
CA ASN A 113 8.89 2.69 -0.89
C ASN A 113 8.17 4.02 -0.58
N TYR A 114 7.00 3.98 0.06
CA TYR A 114 6.26 5.16 0.48
C TYR A 114 6.89 5.78 1.73
N HIS A 115 7.50 4.98 2.60
CA HIS A 115 8.15 5.49 3.81
C HIS A 115 9.65 5.75 3.63
N GLU A 116 10.35 5.03 2.73
CA GLU A 116 11.79 5.16 2.48
C GLU A 116 12.09 5.33 0.98
N ALA A 117 11.57 6.40 0.40
CA ALA A 117 11.75 6.73 -1.02
C ALA A 117 13.23 6.96 -1.39
N VAL A 118 14.03 7.42 -0.44
CA VAL A 118 15.49 7.53 -0.55
C VAL A 118 16.11 6.64 0.51
N GLN A 119 17.08 5.82 0.12
CA GLN A 119 17.76 4.89 1.02
C GLN A 119 18.29 5.60 2.27
N GLY A 120 17.88 5.13 3.45
CA GLY A 120 18.26 5.68 4.75
C GLY A 120 17.45 6.89 5.21
N VAL A 121 16.47 7.37 4.44
CA VAL A 121 15.65 8.53 4.77
C VAL A 121 14.19 8.11 4.91
N GLN A 122 13.75 7.93 6.16
CA GLN A 122 12.37 7.54 6.44
C GLN A 122 11.46 8.77 6.64
N ASN A 123 10.22 8.67 6.17
CA ASN A 123 9.19 9.69 6.32
C ASN A 123 7.88 9.07 6.80
N PHE A 124 7.45 9.47 8.00
CA PHE A 124 6.19 9.10 8.64
C PHE A 124 5.34 10.33 8.96
N THR A 125 5.41 11.38 8.15
CA THR A 125 4.67 12.64 8.36
C THR A 125 3.59 12.85 7.31
N GLY A 126 2.56 13.63 7.65
CA GLY A 126 1.43 13.92 6.75
C GLY A 126 0.67 12.65 6.39
N ASP A 127 0.43 12.43 5.10
CA ASP A 127 -0.28 11.24 4.61
C ASP A 127 0.49 9.91 4.83
N ARG A 128 1.75 9.99 5.30
CA ARG A 128 2.61 8.84 5.66
C ARG A 128 2.58 8.51 7.16
N ASP A 129 1.75 9.19 7.95
CA ASP A 129 1.72 8.99 9.40
C ASP A 129 0.94 7.72 9.81
N LEU A 130 1.68 6.62 9.91
CA LEU A 130 1.14 5.31 10.28
C LEU A 130 0.62 5.29 11.73
N GLU A 131 1.32 5.94 12.67
CA GLU A 131 0.91 5.94 14.07
C GLU A 131 -0.38 6.73 14.27
N HIS A 132 -0.53 7.87 13.59
CA HIS A 132 -1.78 8.62 13.59
C HIS A 132 -2.94 7.79 13.03
N PHE A 133 -2.71 7.04 11.95
CA PHE A 133 -3.73 6.14 11.42
C PHE A 133 -4.13 5.04 12.43
N LEU A 134 -3.16 4.41 13.08
CA LEU A 134 -3.41 3.39 14.11
C LEU A 134 -4.19 3.98 15.30
N ASP A 135 -3.88 5.22 15.69
CA ASP A 135 -4.60 5.97 16.71
C ASP A 135 -6.05 6.23 16.30
N LEU A 136 -6.30 6.70 15.08
CA LEU A 136 -7.66 6.90 14.56
C LEU A 136 -8.47 5.60 14.52
N ALA A 137 -7.85 4.48 14.13
CA ALA A 137 -8.49 3.17 14.19
C ALA A 137 -8.80 2.76 15.65
N ASN A 138 -7.90 3.06 16.59
CA ASN A 138 -8.12 2.77 18.00
C ASN A 138 -9.26 3.62 18.60
N GLN A 139 -9.30 4.91 18.28
CA GLN A 139 -10.36 5.84 18.70
C GLN A 139 -11.74 5.43 18.18
N THR A 140 -11.80 4.81 17.00
CA THR A 140 -13.04 4.27 16.41
C THR A 140 -13.40 2.87 16.93
N GLY A 141 -12.58 2.28 17.81
CA GLY A 141 -12.80 0.95 18.39
C GLY A 141 -12.47 -0.20 17.44
N LEU A 142 -11.74 0.06 16.35
CA LEU A 142 -11.34 -0.92 15.36
C LEU A 142 -10.00 -1.58 15.75
N LEU A 143 -9.96 -2.90 15.67
CA LEU A 143 -8.71 -3.67 15.73
C LEU A 143 -7.99 -3.60 14.38
N VAL A 144 -6.70 -3.91 14.37
CA VAL A 144 -5.85 -3.83 13.18
C VAL A 144 -5.17 -5.17 12.92
N ILE A 145 -5.26 -5.62 11.67
CA ILE A 145 -4.44 -6.69 11.10
C ILE A 145 -3.38 -6.00 10.24
N LEU A 146 -2.14 -5.95 10.72
CA LEU A 146 -1.08 -5.21 10.03
C LEU A 146 -0.34 -6.12 9.06
N ARG A 147 -0.05 -5.65 7.83
CA ARG A 147 0.69 -6.39 6.80
C ARG A 147 1.93 -5.60 6.35
N PRO A 148 2.98 -5.53 7.18
CA PRO A 148 4.12 -4.65 6.94
C PRO A 148 5.10 -5.11 5.85
N GLY A 149 4.85 -6.22 5.16
CA GLY A 149 5.70 -6.72 4.08
C GLY A 149 6.96 -7.46 4.56
N PRO A 150 8.15 -7.20 3.97
CA PRO A 150 8.56 -5.94 3.29
C PRO A 150 8.07 -5.78 1.84
N TYR A 151 7.69 -6.87 1.18
CA TYR A 151 6.96 -6.85 -0.09
C TYR A 151 5.46 -7.04 0.19
N ILE A 152 4.61 -6.30 -0.51
CA ILE A 152 3.16 -6.24 -0.27
C ILE A 152 2.29 -6.53 -1.51
N CYS A 153 2.86 -6.63 -2.71
CA CYS A 153 2.09 -6.70 -3.96
C CYS A 153 1.15 -5.48 -4.11
N ALA A 154 -0.14 -5.66 -3.80
CA ALA A 154 -1.14 -4.63 -3.59
C ALA A 154 -1.39 -3.70 -4.79
N GLU A 155 -1.08 -4.17 -6.01
CA GLU A 155 -1.15 -3.39 -7.23
C GLU A 155 -0.41 -2.04 -7.13
N TRP A 156 0.60 -2.01 -6.27
CA TRP A 156 1.37 -0.83 -5.90
C TRP A 156 2.75 -0.90 -6.53
N GLU A 157 3.31 0.26 -6.86
CA GLU A 157 4.63 0.44 -7.44
C GLU A 157 5.66 -0.53 -6.85
N MET A 158 6.18 -1.44 -7.70
CA MET A 158 7.16 -2.48 -7.36
C MET A 158 6.80 -3.37 -6.15
N GLY A 159 5.50 -3.57 -5.90
CA GLY A 159 5.02 -4.34 -4.77
C GLY A 159 5.38 -3.72 -3.42
N GLY A 160 5.53 -2.39 -3.37
CA GLY A 160 5.95 -1.64 -2.19
C GLY A 160 7.46 -1.65 -1.92
N LEU A 161 8.26 -2.37 -2.71
CA LEU A 161 9.71 -2.36 -2.58
C LEU A 161 10.31 -1.05 -3.13
N PRO A 162 11.31 -0.44 -2.48
CA PRO A 162 11.96 0.74 -3.02
C PRO A 162 12.79 0.44 -4.27
N ALA A 163 12.60 1.22 -5.33
CA ALA A 163 13.33 1.07 -6.58
C ALA A 163 14.85 1.26 -6.44
N TRP A 164 15.32 1.96 -5.39
CA TRP A 164 16.74 2.08 -5.13
C TRP A 164 17.43 0.74 -4.84
N LEU A 165 16.67 -0.32 -4.49
CA LEU A 165 17.20 -1.69 -4.37
C LEU A 165 17.82 -2.18 -5.68
N LEU A 166 17.27 -1.76 -6.82
CA LEU A 166 17.73 -2.15 -8.15
C LEU A 166 19.06 -1.48 -8.56
N GLN A 167 19.55 -0.50 -7.80
CA GLN A 167 20.91 0.04 -8.03
C GLN A 167 22.00 -1.02 -7.79
N LYS A 168 21.69 -2.12 -7.08
CA LYS A 168 22.55 -3.30 -7.00
C LYS A 168 22.27 -4.19 -8.22
N PRO A 169 23.19 -4.28 -9.19
CA PRO A 169 23.00 -5.15 -10.34
C PRO A 169 22.87 -6.61 -9.88
N ASN A 170 21.89 -7.33 -10.41
CA ASN A 170 21.60 -8.74 -10.10
C ASN A 170 21.06 -9.04 -8.68
N ILE A 171 20.56 -8.03 -7.97
CA ILE A 171 19.85 -8.29 -6.70
C ILE A 171 18.70 -9.27 -6.92
N VAL A 172 18.64 -10.32 -6.10
CA VAL A 172 17.51 -11.26 -6.12
C VAL A 172 16.52 -10.85 -5.04
N LEU A 173 15.49 -10.10 -5.44
CA LEU A 173 14.44 -9.64 -4.55
C LEU A 173 13.69 -10.84 -3.93
N ARG A 174 13.18 -10.65 -2.71
CA ARG A 174 12.41 -11.64 -1.94
C ARG A 174 13.14 -12.99 -1.80
N SER A 175 14.43 -12.93 -1.53
CA SER A 175 15.30 -14.10 -1.33
C SER A 175 16.32 -13.87 -0.22
N ALA A 176 17.16 -14.86 0.07
CA ALA A 176 18.27 -14.73 1.01
C ALA A 176 19.51 -14.03 0.42
N ASP A 177 19.37 -13.31 -0.69
CA ASP A 177 20.38 -12.38 -1.21
C ASP A 177 20.85 -11.44 -0.08
N THR A 178 22.16 -11.36 0.13
CA THR A 178 22.75 -10.65 1.26
C THR A 178 22.44 -9.16 1.27
N ASP A 179 22.38 -8.53 0.11
CA ASP A 179 22.12 -7.10 -0.01
C ASP A 179 20.63 -6.80 0.18
N TYR A 180 19.77 -7.65 -0.35
CA TYR A 180 18.34 -7.56 -0.09
C TYR A 180 18.03 -7.76 1.39
N LEU A 181 18.58 -8.81 2.02
CA LEU A 181 18.39 -9.06 3.46
C LEU A 181 18.92 -7.91 4.32
N GLN A 182 20.06 -7.31 3.98
CA GLN A 182 20.59 -6.17 4.72
C GLN A 182 19.65 -4.97 4.63
N ALA A 183 19.16 -4.65 3.43
CA ALA A 183 18.21 -3.56 3.23
C ALA A 183 16.90 -3.79 4.00
N VAL A 184 16.33 -5.00 3.90
CA VAL A 184 15.14 -5.41 4.64
C VAL A 184 15.34 -5.32 6.15
N SER A 185 16.50 -5.79 6.64
CA SER A 185 16.81 -5.75 8.08
C SER A 185 16.88 -4.32 8.60
N ASN A 186 17.46 -3.40 7.83
CA ASN A 186 17.52 -1.98 8.18
C ASN A 186 16.12 -1.36 8.22
N TRP A 187 15.28 -1.62 7.21
CA TRP A 187 13.92 -1.12 7.16
C TRP A 187 13.06 -1.63 8.33
N LEU A 188 13.06 -2.94 8.56
CA LEU A 188 12.27 -3.55 9.63
C LEU A 188 12.79 -3.14 11.03
N ALA A 189 14.08 -2.83 11.18
CA ALA A 189 14.62 -2.27 12.42
C ALA A 189 14.13 -0.84 12.70
N VAL A 190 13.59 -0.12 11.71
CA VAL A 190 12.93 1.18 11.89
C VAL A 190 11.42 1.00 12.11
N LEU A 191 10.76 0.20 11.28
CA LEU A 191 9.31 0.04 11.31
C LEU A 191 8.82 -0.76 12.54
N LEU A 192 9.43 -1.90 12.83
CA LEU A 192 8.90 -2.84 13.83
C LEU A 192 8.93 -2.26 15.27
N PRO A 193 9.96 -1.51 15.70
CA PRO A 193 9.90 -0.80 16.98
C PRO A 193 8.79 0.23 17.07
N GLN A 194 8.47 0.95 15.98
CA GLN A 194 7.40 1.95 15.96
C GLN A 194 6.01 1.32 16.13
N ILE A 195 5.76 0.14 15.54
CA ILE A 195 4.46 -0.53 15.68
C ILE A 195 4.33 -1.33 16.98
N LYS A 196 5.43 -1.58 17.70
CA LYS A 196 5.42 -2.42 18.92
C LYS A 196 4.48 -1.88 20.02
N PRO A 197 4.45 -0.57 20.36
CA PRO A 197 3.49 -0.03 21.32
C PRO A 197 2.03 -0.26 20.91
N TRP A 198 1.76 -0.32 19.60
CA TRP A 198 0.43 -0.51 19.03
C TRP A 198 -0.05 -1.97 19.05
N LEU A 199 0.79 -2.92 19.45
CA LEU A 199 0.37 -4.31 19.65
C LEU A 199 -0.68 -4.40 20.75
N TYR A 200 -1.68 -5.27 20.56
CA TYR A 200 -2.78 -5.45 21.50
C TYR A 200 -2.31 -5.88 22.90
N ILE A 201 -1.25 -6.70 22.97
CA ILE A 201 -0.62 -7.09 24.23
C ILE A 201 0.03 -5.92 24.98
N ASN A 202 0.38 -4.85 24.28
CA ASN A 202 0.98 -3.63 24.82
C ASN A 202 -0.05 -2.51 25.01
N GLY A 203 -1.35 -2.78 24.80
CA GLY A 203 -2.44 -1.83 24.99
C GLY A 203 -2.88 -1.09 23.72
N GLY A 204 -2.31 -1.39 22.55
CA GLY A 204 -2.78 -0.87 21.27
C GLY A 204 -3.88 -1.73 20.64
N ASN A 205 -4.08 -1.58 19.32
CA ASN A 205 -5.16 -2.23 18.57
C ASN A 205 -4.68 -3.26 17.52
N ILE A 206 -3.37 -3.46 17.33
CA ILE A 206 -2.84 -4.47 16.39
C ILE A 206 -2.91 -5.87 17.00
N ILE A 207 -3.73 -6.75 16.42
CA ILE A 207 -3.97 -8.11 16.95
C ILE A 207 -3.16 -9.20 16.25
N THR A 208 -2.85 -9.03 14.96
CA THR A 208 -2.04 -9.97 14.18
C THR A 208 -1.17 -9.20 13.19
N VAL A 209 -0.02 -9.78 12.84
CA VAL A 209 0.93 -9.17 11.91
C VAL A 209 1.32 -10.18 10.85
N GLN A 210 1.15 -9.85 9.57
CA GLN A 210 1.57 -10.70 8.47
C GLN A 210 3.08 -10.60 8.23
N VAL A 211 3.71 -11.71 7.92
CA VAL A 211 5.10 -11.76 7.48
C VAL A 211 5.12 -12.10 5.99
N GLU A 212 5.75 -11.24 5.18
CA GLU A 212 5.72 -11.35 3.71
C GLU A 212 4.29 -11.25 3.14
N ASN A 213 4.13 -11.52 1.84
CA ASN A 213 2.87 -11.49 1.13
C ASN A 213 2.86 -12.49 -0.03
N GLU A 214 2.03 -13.54 0.06
CA GLU A 214 1.89 -14.57 -0.98
C GLU A 214 3.25 -15.06 -1.49
N TYR A 215 4.12 -15.42 -0.55
CA TYR A 215 5.47 -15.85 -0.88
C TYR A 215 5.46 -17.14 -1.72
N GLY A 216 4.43 -17.96 -1.53
CA GLY A 216 4.16 -19.15 -2.32
C GLY A 216 3.98 -18.92 -3.81
N SER A 217 3.51 -17.73 -4.19
CA SER A 217 3.30 -17.32 -5.58
C SER A 217 4.61 -16.86 -6.23
N TYR A 218 5.67 -16.64 -5.44
CA TYR A 218 6.98 -16.23 -5.93
C TYR A 218 7.89 -17.42 -6.22
N TYR A 219 8.67 -17.32 -7.30
CA TYR A 219 9.43 -18.46 -7.83
C TYR A 219 10.57 -18.93 -6.92
N ALA A 220 11.08 -18.06 -6.03
CA ALA A 220 12.29 -18.34 -5.27
C ALA A 220 12.12 -19.45 -4.23
N CYS A 221 10.94 -19.54 -3.58
CA CYS A 221 10.66 -20.54 -2.54
C CYS A 221 11.79 -20.67 -1.49
N ASP A 222 12.36 -19.53 -1.08
CA ASP A 222 13.53 -19.48 -0.20
C ASP A 222 13.13 -19.42 1.29
N TYR A 223 13.21 -20.56 1.97
CA TYR A 223 12.92 -20.64 3.41
C TYR A 223 13.96 -19.93 4.29
N ASN A 224 15.19 -19.68 3.83
CA ASN A 224 16.16 -18.93 4.62
C ASN A 224 15.73 -17.47 4.74
N TYR A 225 15.20 -16.89 3.66
CA TYR A 225 14.56 -15.58 3.68
C TYR A 225 13.37 -15.55 4.64
N MET A 226 12.43 -16.50 4.52
CA MET A 226 11.25 -16.53 5.39
C MET A 226 11.63 -16.70 6.87
N ARG A 227 12.63 -17.54 7.19
CA ARG A 227 13.17 -17.68 8.55
C ARG A 227 13.85 -16.40 9.05
N HIS A 228 14.56 -15.69 8.18
CA HIS A 228 15.17 -14.40 8.51
C HIS A 228 14.11 -13.37 8.89
N LEU A 229 13.05 -13.22 8.07
CA LEU A 229 11.92 -12.36 8.39
C LEU A 229 11.27 -12.74 9.71
N ARG A 230 10.89 -14.02 9.91
CA ARG A 230 10.33 -14.50 11.18
C ARG A 230 11.22 -14.11 12.36
N THR A 231 12.53 -14.26 12.23
CA THR A 231 13.49 -13.93 13.30
C THR A 231 13.47 -12.44 13.63
N LEU A 232 13.48 -11.55 12.63
CA LEU A 232 13.39 -10.11 12.84
C LEU A 232 12.07 -9.71 13.51
N PHE A 233 10.94 -10.23 13.02
CA PHE A 233 9.63 -9.93 13.60
C PHE A 233 9.54 -10.40 15.05
N ARG A 234 10.00 -11.62 15.36
CA ARG A 234 10.05 -12.14 16.73
C ARG A 234 10.98 -11.32 17.63
N PHE A 235 12.15 -10.92 17.12
CA PHE A 235 13.10 -10.11 17.87
C PHE A 235 12.50 -8.77 18.30
N PHE A 236 11.82 -8.06 17.39
CA PHE A 236 11.29 -6.73 17.70
C PHE A 236 9.92 -6.80 18.40
N LEU A 237 8.99 -7.61 17.92
CA LEU A 237 7.59 -7.63 18.39
C LEU A 237 7.36 -8.58 19.58
N GLY A 238 8.20 -9.60 19.73
CA GLY A 238 8.11 -10.60 20.80
C GLY A 238 7.44 -11.93 20.39
N GLU A 239 7.52 -12.90 21.29
CA GLU A 239 7.00 -14.26 21.06
C GLU A 239 5.47 -14.35 21.16
N ASP A 240 4.84 -13.44 21.91
CA ASP A 240 3.39 -13.46 22.13
C ASP A 240 2.59 -12.85 20.96
N THR A 241 3.26 -12.14 20.02
CA THR A 241 2.61 -11.59 18.83
C THR A 241 2.15 -12.73 17.92
N VAL A 242 0.90 -12.67 17.45
CA VAL A 242 0.41 -13.62 16.45
C VAL A 242 0.92 -13.19 15.08
N LEU A 243 1.90 -13.93 14.58
CA LEU A 243 2.45 -13.77 13.23
C LEU A 243 1.81 -14.78 12.29
N PHE A 244 1.48 -14.36 11.06
CA PHE A 244 0.82 -15.21 10.07
C PHE A 244 1.37 -14.98 8.65
N THR A 245 1.08 -15.91 7.75
CA THR A 245 1.29 -15.77 6.29
C THR A 245 -0.03 -15.88 5.55
N THR A 246 -0.10 -15.32 4.35
CA THR A 246 -1.24 -15.42 3.43
C THR A 246 -0.71 -15.88 2.10
N ASP A 247 -1.33 -16.92 1.54
CA ASP A 247 -0.95 -17.48 0.25
C ASP A 247 -2.17 -17.95 -0.53
N GLY A 248 -2.00 -17.95 -1.86
CA GLY A 248 -2.97 -18.47 -2.80
C GLY A 248 -3.48 -19.87 -2.46
N ASN A 249 -4.74 -20.10 -2.82
CA ASN A 249 -5.42 -21.35 -2.55
C ASN A 249 -5.01 -22.49 -3.50
N THR A 250 -3.71 -22.78 -3.61
CA THR A 250 -3.15 -23.97 -4.25
C THR A 250 -2.12 -24.65 -3.34
N ASP A 251 -1.92 -25.96 -3.53
CA ASP A 251 -0.92 -26.70 -2.73
C ASP A 251 0.50 -26.17 -2.99
N LYS A 252 0.80 -25.73 -4.21
CA LYS A 252 2.11 -25.20 -4.60
C LYS A 252 2.43 -23.91 -3.81
N GLU A 253 1.48 -22.98 -3.79
CA GLU A 253 1.65 -21.71 -3.09
C GLU A 253 1.80 -21.96 -1.59
N MET A 254 0.89 -22.74 -1.00
CA MET A 254 0.96 -23.08 0.41
C MET A 254 2.26 -23.80 0.81
N ILE A 255 2.82 -24.66 -0.03
CA ILE A 255 4.11 -25.31 0.27
C ILE A 255 5.20 -24.25 0.45
N CYS A 256 5.36 -23.33 -0.51
CA CYS A 256 6.46 -22.37 -0.50
C CYS A 256 6.22 -21.15 0.40
N GLY A 257 4.96 -20.80 0.69
CA GLY A 257 4.62 -19.63 1.49
C GLY A 257 4.50 -19.87 2.99
N THR A 258 4.22 -21.12 3.39
CA THR A 258 4.06 -21.45 4.81
C THR A 258 5.39 -21.72 5.51
N LEU A 259 5.48 -21.34 6.79
CA LEU A 259 6.65 -21.58 7.63
C LEU A 259 6.21 -21.88 9.06
N GLU A 260 6.77 -22.93 9.65
CA GLU A 260 6.53 -23.27 11.06
C GLU A 260 6.71 -22.05 11.99
N GLY A 261 5.81 -21.86 12.95
CA GLY A 261 5.83 -20.73 13.88
C GLY A 261 5.20 -19.43 13.35
N LEU A 262 4.75 -19.43 12.08
CA LEU A 262 3.84 -18.46 11.50
C LEU A 262 2.53 -19.19 11.17
N TYR A 263 1.38 -18.63 11.56
CA TYR A 263 0.09 -19.26 11.28
C TYR A 263 -0.25 -19.12 9.79
N ALA A 264 -0.58 -20.22 9.10
CA ALA A 264 -0.92 -20.16 7.68
C ALA A 264 -2.40 -19.79 7.42
N THR A 265 -2.61 -18.75 6.63
CA THR A 265 -3.92 -18.33 6.12
C THR A 265 -3.94 -18.42 4.61
N ILE A 266 -5.14 -18.33 4.02
CA ILE A 266 -5.33 -18.39 2.57
C ILE A 266 -6.09 -17.16 2.08
N ASP A 267 -6.01 -16.90 0.79
CA ASP A 267 -6.90 -15.97 0.08
C ASP A 267 -7.70 -16.69 -1.00
N PHE A 268 -8.86 -16.13 -1.35
CA PHE A 268 -9.68 -16.55 -2.49
C PHE A 268 -10.90 -15.64 -2.68
N GLY A 269 -11.39 -15.59 -3.92
CA GLY A 269 -12.54 -14.78 -4.31
C GLY A 269 -13.86 -15.56 -4.39
N THR A 270 -14.83 -14.98 -5.09
CA THR A 270 -16.19 -15.52 -5.19
C THR A 270 -16.34 -16.74 -6.09
N GLU A 271 -15.33 -17.06 -6.91
CA GLU A 271 -15.36 -18.18 -7.87
C GLU A 271 -14.92 -19.51 -7.25
N ASN A 272 -14.29 -19.46 -6.08
CA ASN A 272 -13.66 -20.64 -5.47
C ASN A 272 -14.67 -21.48 -4.68
N ASN A 273 -14.41 -22.79 -4.60
CA ASN A 273 -15.13 -23.67 -3.69
C ASN A 273 -14.60 -23.46 -2.25
N ILE A 274 -15.44 -22.89 -1.38
CA ILE A 274 -15.09 -22.50 -0.01
C ILE A 274 -14.65 -23.71 0.83
N ALA A 275 -15.36 -24.83 0.72
CA ALA A 275 -15.06 -26.03 1.50
C ALA A 275 -13.70 -26.62 1.12
N GLU A 276 -13.39 -26.70 -0.17
CA GLU A 276 -12.07 -27.17 -0.63
C GLU A 276 -10.96 -26.15 -0.30
N ALA A 277 -11.25 -24.85 -0.32
CA ALA A 277 -10.32 -23.82 0.11
C ALA A 277 -9.90 -23.99 1.57
N PHE A 278 -10.87 -24.03 2.49
CA PHE A 278 -10.56 -24.20 3.92
C PHE A 278 -10.06 -25.60 4.28
N LYS A 279 -10.43 -26.63 3.53
CA LYS A 279 -9.82 -27.96 3.65
C LYS A 279 -8.34 -27.93 3.26
N ARG A 280 -7.95 -27.09 2.30
CA ARG A 280 -6.54 -26.86 1.99
C ARG A 280 -5.83 -26.15 3.13
N GLN A 281 -6.39 -25.07 3.68
CA GLN A 281 -5.83 -24.43 4.89
C GLN A 281 -5.61 -25.46 6.01
N ARG A 282 -6.59 -26.35 6.25
CA ARG A 282 -6.52 -27.40 7.28
C ARG A 282 -5.40 -28.42 7.11
N ARG A 283 -4.82 -28.56 5.92
CA ARG A 283 -3.65 -29.43 5.70
C ARG A 283 -2.38 -28.83 6.27
N PHE A 284 -2.27 -27.50 6.29
CA PHE A 284 -1.12 -26.77 6.81
C PHE A 284 -1.37 -26.31 8.26
N GLU A 285 -2.63 -26.01 8.60
CA GLU A 285 -3.09 -25.68 9.96
C GLU A 285 -4.22 -26.61 10.41
N PRO A 286 -3.90 -27.82 10.89
CA PRO A 286 -4.90 -28.80 11.34
C PRO A 286 -5.81 -28.29 12.47
N ARG A 287 -5.36 -27.27 13.21
CA ARG A 287 -6.07 -26.61 14.30
C ARG A 287 -5.97 -25.09 14.14
N GLY A 288 -6.80 -24.35 14.86
CA GLY A 288 -6.84 -22.88 14.80
C GLY A 288 -7.98 -22.33 13.93
N PRO A 289 -8.11 -21.00 13.82
CA PRO A 289 -9.21 -20.37 13.08
C PRO A 289 -9.13 -20.62 11.57
N LEU A 290 -10.28 -20.80 10.92
CA LEU A 290 -10.33 -20.61 9.47
C LEU A 290 -10.18 -19.12 9.17
N VAL A 291 -9.35 -18.78 8.20
CA VAL A 291 -9.07 -17.38 7.86
C VAL A 291 -8.94 -17.24 6.34
N ASN A 292 -9.81 -16.43 5.74
CA ASN A 292 -9.60 -15.87 4.41
C ASN A 292 -9.05 -14.44 4.59
N SER A 293 -7.76 -14.26 4.35
CA SER A 293 -7.06 -13.00 4.55
C SER A 293 -7.26 -12.00 3.42
N GLU A 294 -7.70 -12.45 2.25
CA GLU A 294 -8.13 -11.59 1.14
C GLU A 294 -9.34 -12.19 0.42
N PHE A 295 -10.52 -11.79 0.88
CA PHE A 295 -11.75 -12.09 0.17
C PHE A 295 -12.03 -11.01 -0.88
N TYR A 296 -11.82 -11.35 -2.14
CA TYR A 296 -11.95 -10.42 -3.27
C TYR A 296 -13.39 -9.95 -3.48
N THR A 297 -13.69 -8.70 -3.13
CA THR A 297 -15.02 -8.06 -3.29
C THR A 297 -15.24 -7.48 -4.68
N GLY A 298 -14.18 -7.41 -5.46
CA GLY A 298 -14.03 -6.75 -6.74
C GLY A 298 -12.69 -7.15 -7.36
N TRP A 299 -12.11 -6.34 -8.24
CA TRP A 299 -10.80 -6.64 -8.84
C TRP A 299 -10.06 -5.38 -9.33
N LEU A 300 -8.78 -5.53 -9.66
CA LEU A 300 -7.95 -4.46 -10.21
C LEU A 300 -8.21 -4.20 -11.69
N ASP A 301 -7.84 -3.00 -12.15
CA ASP A 301 -7.97 -2.56 -13.53
C ASP A 301 -6.62 -2.20 -14.16
N HIS A 302 -6.51 -2.42 -15.47
CA HIS A 302 -5.38 -1.94 -16.28
C HIS A 302 -5.84 -0.93 -17.33
N TRP A 303 -4.93 -0.06 -17.75
CA TRP A 303 -5.21 0.88 -18.82
C TRP A 303 -5.61 0.16 -20.11
N GLY A 304 -6.79 0.50 -20.62
CA GLY A 304 -7.35 -0.07 -21.86
C GLY A 304 -8.22 -1.31 -21.66
N ASP A 305 -8.26 -1.90 -20.47
CA ASP A 305 -9.17 -3.00 -20.13
C ASP A 305 -10.58 -2.45 -19.79
N GLN A 306 -11.58 -3.34 -19.76
CA GLN A 306 -12.90 -3.00 -19.21
C GLN A 306 -12.82 -2.99 -17.68
N HIS A 307 -13.51 -2.02 -17.04
CA HIS A 307 -13.59 -1.93 -15.59
C HIS A 307 -14.12 -3.24 -14.98
N ALA A 308 -13.38 -3.80 -14.04
CA ALA A 308 -13.72 -5.05 -13.40
C ALA A 308 -14.84 -4.87 -12.37
N VAL A 309 -15.86 -5.73 -12.46
CA VAL A 309 -17.04 -5.69 -11.58
C VAL A 309 -17.36 -7.09 -11.08
N VAL A 310 -17.59 -7.22 -9.77
CA VAL A 310 -18.01 -8.46 -9.11
C VAL A 310 -19.40 -8.28 -8.50
N ASN A 311 -20.30 -9.19 -8.85
CA ASN A 311 -21.70 -9.11 -8.46
C ASN A 311 -21.91 -9.13 -6.92
N SER A 312 -22.64 -8.13 -6.41
CA SER A 312 -22.93 -7.95 -4.98
C SER A 312 -23.62 -9.13 -4.30
N GLN A 313 -24.55 -9.82 -4.99
CA GLN A 313 -25.22 -10.99 -4.44
C GLN A 313 -24.25 -12.17 -4.29
N LYS A 314 -23.30 -12.31 -5.21
CA LYS A 314 -22.26 -13.34 -5.13
C LYS A 314 -21.32 -13.09 -3.95
N VAL A 315 -20.86 -11.85 -3.78
CA VAL A 315 -20.02 -11.43 -2.65
C VAL A 315 -20.74 -11.71 -1.33
N SER A 316 -21.99 -11.28 -1.21
CA SER A 316 -22.79 -11.44 0.02
C SER A 316 -23.06 -12.90 0.36
N ARG A 317 -23.37 -13.74 -0.64
CA ARG A 317 -23.59 -15.17 -0.45
C ARG A 317 -22.33 -15.87 0.07
N VAL A 318 -21.20 -15.68 -0.61
CA VAL A 318 -19.92 -16.31 -0.26
C VAL A 318 -19.45 -15.85 1.12
N LEU A 319 -19.63 -14.58 1.46
CA LEU A 319 -19.41 -14.07 2.82
C LEU A 319 -20.26 -14.81 3.86
N GLY A 320 -21.57 -14.93 3.64
CA GLY A 320 -22.47 -15.60 4.57
C GLY A 320 -22.12 -17.08 4.79
N GLU A 321 -21.71 -17.77 3.73
CA GLU A 321 -21.22 -19.16 3.80
C GLU A 321 -19.95 -19.26 4.66
N MET A 322 -18.96 -18.39 4.44
CA MET A 322 -17.73 -18.36 5.25
C MET A 322 -18.01 -18.06 6.73
N LEU A 323 -18.87 -17.08 7.03
CA LEU A 323 -19.23 -16.73 8.40
C LEU A 323 -20.01 -17.85 9.10
N THR A 324 -20.87 -18.58 8.38
CA THR A 324 -21.57 -19.77 8.90
C THR A 324 -20.59 -20.88 9.30
N MET A 325 -19.47 -21.02 8.59
CA MET A 325 -18.40 -21.94 8.96
C MET A 325 -17.56 -21.47 10.16
N GLY A 326 -17.82 -20.27 10.69
CA GLY A 326 -17.01 -19.65 11.74
C GLY A 326 -15.64 -19.17 11.26
N ALA A 327 -15.48 -18.93 9.95
CA ALA A 327 -14.25 -18.38 9.40
C ALA A 327 -14.13 -16.88 9.69
N ASN A 328 -12.90 -16.43 9.86
CA ASN A 328 -12.55 -15.01 9.86
C ASN A 328 -12.29 -14.59 8.41
N VAL A 329 -12.80 -13.42 8.04
CA VAL A 329 -12.75 -12.95 6.65
C VAL A 329 -12.30 -11.49 6.64
N ASN A 330 -11.28 -11.19 5.87
CA ASN A 330 -10.89 -9.83 5.54
C ASN A 330 -11.28 -9.51 4.09
N MET A 331 -12.07 -8.45 3.89
CA MET A 331 -12.54 -8.06 2.55
C MET A 331 -11.47 -7.27 1.82
N TYR A 332 -11.01 -7.75 0.68
CA TYR A 332 -10.04 -7.09 -0.19
C TYR A 332 -10.75 -6.67 -1.49
N MET A 333 -11.05 -5.42 -1.77
CA MET A 333 -10.91 -4.23 -0.94
C MET A 333 -12.23 -3.85 -0.27
N PHE A 334 -12.19 -3.37 0.98
CA PHE A 334 -13.39 -2.76 1.59
C PHE A 334 -13.61 -1.33 1.06
N GLU A 335 -12.52 -0.58 0.95
CA GLU A 335 -12.37 0.67 0.19
C GLU A 335 -10.98 0.56 -0.44
N GLY A 336 -10.87 0.74 -1.75
CA GLY A 336 -9.57 0.71 -2.42
C GLY A 336 -8.91 2.08 -2.49
N GLY A 337 -9.63 3.10 -2.99
CA GLY A 337 -9.15 4.49 -3.04
C GLY A 337 -8.45 4.84 -4.35
N SER A 338 -7.29 5.50 -4.28
CA SER A 338 -6.59 6.03 -5.47
C SER A 338 -5.08 5.81 -5.39
N ASN A 339 -4.50 5.42 -6.51
CA ASN A 339 -3.05 5.40 -6.74
C ASN A 339 -2.59 6.81 -7.17
N PHE A 340 -2.42 7.72 -6.21
CA PHE A 340 -1.94 9.08 -6.50
C PHE A 340 -0.51 9.09 -7.06
N GLY A 341 -0.17 10.15 -7.81
CA GLY A 341 1.17 10.33 -8.36
C GLY A 341 1.58 9.15 -9.24
N TYR A 342 2.70 8.50 -8.90
CA TYR A 342 3.29 7.37 -9.62
C TYR A 342 3.24 6.07 -8.80
N TRP A 343 2.26 5.93 -7.91
CA TRP A 343 2.21 4.80 -6.99
C TRP A 343 1.51 3.55 -7.54
N ASN A 344 0.96 3.61 -8.75
CA ASN A 344 0.38 2.44 -9.39
C ASN A 344 1.49 1.39 -9.67
N GLY A 345 1.15 0.12 -9.51
CA GLY A 345 1.97 -0.98 -9.98
C GLY A 345 1.69 -1.34 -11.44
N ALA A 346 2.23 -2.47 -11.85
CA ALA A 346 1.91 -3.12 -13.12
C ALA A 346 1.92 -4.65 -13.01
N ASP A 347 1.24 -5.31 -13.93
CA ASP A 347 1.36 -6.75 -14.15
C ASP A 347 2.16 -7.04 -15.41
N HIS A 348 2.80 -8.20 -15.43
CA HIS A 348 3.50 -8.69 -16.60
C HIS A 348 3.34 -10.22 -16.75
N ASP A 349 2.20 -10.62 -17.29
CA ASP A 349 1.95 -12.00 -17.68
C ASP A 349 2.51 -12.32 -19.08
N THR A 350 1.74 -11.99 -20.11
CA THR A 350 2.09 -12.09 -21.53
C THR A 350 2.66 -10.79 -22.08
N ARG A 351 2.20 -9.66 -21.55
CA ARG A 351 2.66 -8.30 -21.87
C ARG A 351 2.59 -7.43 -20.62
N PHE A 352 3.35 -6.35 -20.62
CA PHE A 352 3.26 -5.30 -19.62
C PHE A 352 1.88 -4.64 -19.63
N ARG A 353 1.27 -4.51 -18.45
CA ARG A 353 -0.02 -3.83 -18.23
C ARG A 353 0.08 -2.97 -16.97
N SER A 354 0.00 -1.66 -17.14
CA SER A 354 0.01 -0.70 -16.04
C SER A 354 -1.36 -0.64 -15.36
N VAL A 355 -1.37 -0.68 -14.02
CA VAL A 355 -2.57 -0.51 -13.21
C VAL A 355 -3.04 0.94 -13.31
N VAL A 356 -4.36 1.15 -13.37
CA VAL A 356 -4.92 2.50 -13.50
C VAL A 356 -4.77 3.34 -12.22
N THR A 357 -4.97 4.65 -12.36
CA THR A 357 -4.92 5.60 -11.23
C THR A 357 -6.02 5.33 -10.20
N SER A 358 -7.22 5.02 -10.67
CA SER A 358 -8.32 4.64 -9.77
C SER A 358 -8.02 3.28 -9.14
N TYR A 359 -8.20 3.18 -7.83
CA TYR A 359 -8.23 1.91 -7.14
C TYR A 359 -9.63 1.72 -6.52
N ASP A 360 -10.69 2.13 -7.24
CA ASP A 360 -12.08 1.92 -6.83
C ASP A 360 -12.36 0.45 -6.52
N TYR A 361 -11.79 -0.44 -7.33
CA TYR A 361 -11.81 -1.89 -7.18
C TYR A 361 -13.22 -2.49 -7.31
N ASP A 362 -14.27 -1.73 -7.61
CA ASP A 362 -15.67 -2.13 -7.37
C ASP A 362 -15.84 -2.56 -5.90
N ALA A 363 -15.18 -1.86 -4.98
CA ALA A 363 -15.24 -2.13 -3.55
C ALA A 363 -16.60 -1.74 -2.93
N PRO A 364 -16.94 -2.25 -1.74
CA PRO A 364 -18.13 -1.83 -1.00
C PRO A 364 -18.22 -0.31 -0.78
N LEU A 365 -17.08 0.36 -0.58
CA LEU A 365 -16.97 1.81 -0.68
C LEU A 365 -16.27 2.17 -1.99
N SER A 366 -16.82 3.13 -2.74
CA SER A 366 -16.20 3.60 -3.98
C SER A 366 -14.86 4.30 -3.72
N GLU A 367 -14.12 4.63 -4.78
CA GLU A 367 -12.87 5.43 -4.71
C GLU A 367 -13.03 6.71 -3.85
N ALA A 368 -14.19 7.36 -3.92
CA ALA A 368 -14.48 8.59 -3.17
C ALA A 368 -15.06 8.34 -1.76
N GLY A 369 -15.10 7.08 -1.31
CA GLY A 369 -15.64 6.67 -0.01
C GLY A 369 -17.17 6.61 0.03
N ASP A 370 -17.85 6.54 -1.12
CA ASP A 370 -19.31 6.56 -1.14
C ASP A 370 -19.89 5.16 -0.83
N PRO A 371 -20.88 5.05 0.07
CA PRO A 371 -21.60 3.80 0.32
C PRO A 371 -22.30 3.26 -0.93
N THR A 372 -22.05 1.99 -1.29
CA THR A 372 -22.67 1.33 -2.47
C THR A 372 -23.77 0.35 -2.09
N GLU A 373 -24.52 -0.16 -3.07
CA GLU A 373 -25.46 -1.29 -2.86
C GLU A 373 -24.74 -2.55 -2.34
N LYS A 374 -23.48 -2.75 -2.74
CA LYS A 374 -22.65 -3.87 -2.27
C LYS A 374 -22.38 -3.76 -0.76
N LEU A 375 -22.11 -2.56 -0.26
CA LEU A 375 -21.98 -2.31 1.17
C LEU A 375 -23.24 -2.70 1.94
N LEU A 376 -24.42 -2.30 1.43
CA LEU A 376 -25.70 -2.60 2.09
C LEU A 376 -25.94 -4.10 2.16
N ALA A 377 -25.70 -4.82 1.07
CA ALA A 377 -25.86 -6.27 1.02
C ALA A 377 -24.89 -7.00 1.97
N ILE A 378 -23.62 -6.57 2.03
CA ILE A 378 -22.64 -7.07 2.99
C ILE A 378 -23.09 -6.82 4.43
N ARG A 379 -23.54 -5.60 4.73
CA ARG A 379 -24.04 -5.22 6.06
C ARG A 379 -25.21 -6.11 6.49
N ASP A 380 -26.13 -6.42 5.58
CA ASP A 380 -27.29 -7.29 5.86
C ASP A 380 -26.90 -8.74 6.16
N VAL A 381 -25.81 -9.24 5.58
CA VAL A 381 -25.23 -10.54 5.95
C VAL A 381 -24.62 -10.46 7.36
N ILE A 382 -23.80 -9.45 7.64
CA ILE A 382 -23.12 -9.30 8.95
C ILE A 382 -24.13 -9.19 10.10
N LYS A 383 -25.25 -8.48 9.90
CA LYS A 383 -26.36 -8.37 10.88
C LYS A 383 -26.91 -9.72 11.35
N GLN A 384 -26.76 -10.78 10.57
CA GLN A 384 -27.25 -12.12 10.93
C GLN A 384 -26.34 -12.82 11.93
N PHE A 385 -25.07 -12.39 12.05
CA PHE A 385 -24.07 -13.02 12.90
C PHE A 385 -23.71 -12.19 14.14
N ARG A 386 -23.98 -10.88 14.12
CA ARG A 386 -23.66 -9.95 15.22
C ARG A 386 -24.51 -8.69 15.18
N ASP A 387 -24.67 -8.08 16.35
CA ASP A 387 -25.30 -6.76 16.46
C ASP A 387 -24.43 -5.71 15.77
N ILE A 388 -25.06 -4.86 14.97
CA ILE A 388 -24.44 -3.73 14.30
C ILE A 388 -24.59 -2.44 15.12
N PRO A 389 -23.65 -1.48 15.04
CA PRO A 389 -23.82 -0.17 15.67
C PRO A 389 -25.12 0.50 15.20
N SER A 390 -25.78 1.18 16.15
CA SER A 390 -27.00 1.93 15.89
C SER A 390 -26.70 3.30 15.30
N GLY A 391 -27.67 3.89 14.59
CA GLY A 391 -27.54 5.21 13.97
C GLY A 391 -27.36 5.16 12.44
N PRO A 392 -27.53 6.32 11.77
CA PRO A 392 -27.38 6.40 10.32
C PRO A 392 -25.92 6.26 9.91
N MET A 393 -25.66 5.54 8.81
CA MET A 393 -24.33 5.58 8.21
C MET A 393 -24.03 6.99 7.69
N PRO A 394 -22.77 7.47 7.80
CA PRO A 394 -22.36 8.70 7.14
C PRO A 394 -22.77 8.70 5.65
N PRO A 395 -23.34 9.79 5.14
CA PRO A 395 -23.71 9.87 3.73
C PRO A 395 -22.47 9.98 2.84
N ALA A 396 -22.66 9.74 1.54
CA ALA A 396 -21.70 10.09 0.51
C ALA A 396 -21.28 11.57 0.63
N THR A 397 -20.00 11.86 0.40
CA THR A 397 -19.50 13.23 0.45
C THR A 397 -20.10 14.07 -0.69
N PRO A 398 -20.47 15.35 -0.47
CA PRO A 398 -20.98 16.19 -1.53
C PRO A 398 -19.99 16.30 -2.69
N LYS A 399 -20.47 16.10 -3.92
CA LYS A 399 -19.67 16.26 -5.14
C LYS A 399 -20.06 17.56 -5.84
N PHE A 400 -19.08 18.27 -6.41
CA PHE A 400 -19.32 19.56 -7.06
C PHE A 400 -18.72 19.57 -8.47
N ALA A 401 -19.52 19.99 -9.45
CA ALA A 401 -19.08 20.19 -10.82
C ALA A 401 -18.58 21.64 -10.98
N TYR A 402 -17.27 21.86 -10.80
CA TYR A 402 -16.65 23.19 -10.89
C TYR A 402 -16.77 23.87 -12.28
N GLY A 403 -17.10 23.09 -13.31
CA GLY A 403 -17.22 23.56 -14.68
C GLY A 403 -15.87 23.60 -15.41
N PHE A 404 -15.82 24.36 -16.50
CA PHE A 404 -14.64 24.40 -17.36
C PHE A 404 -13.52 25.26 -16.78
N VAL A 405 -12.29 24.74 -16.87
CA VAL A 405 -11.06 25.45 -16.52
C VAL A 405 -10.23 25.63 -17.78
N THR A 406 -9.91 26.88 -18.14
CA THR A 406 -9.05 27.17 -19.29
C THR A 406 -7.58 27.03 -18.91
N LEU A 407 -6.85 26.23 -19.69
CA LEU A 407 -5.42 25.99 -19.52
C LEU A 407 -4.60 26.84 -20.50
N LYS A 408 -3.39 27.23 -20.10
CA LYS A 408 -2.41 27.90 -20.96
C LYS A 408 -1.15 27.06 -21.05
N LYS A 409 -0.66 26.84 -22.28
CA LYS A 409 0.61 26.18 -22.55
C LYS A 409 1.77 27.04 -22.06
N VAL A 410 2.61 26.47 -21.19
CA VAL A 410 3.79 27.15 -20.63
C VAL A 410 5.04 26.93 -21.48
N GLY A 411 5.17 25.77 -22.12
CA GLY A 411 6.31 25.43 -22.96
C GLY A 411 6.35 23.93 -23.25
N ASN A 412 7.35 23.53 -24.03
CA ASN A 412 7.64 22.12 -24.31
C ASN A 412 8.75 21.65 -23.35
N ILE A 413 8.84 20.35 -23.04
CA ILE A 413 9.86 19.81 -22.12
C ILE A 413 11.28 20.24 -22.50
N SER A 414 11.65 20.14 -23.77
CA SER A 414 12.99 20.52 -24.26
C SER A 414 13.34 21.97 -23.98
N SER A 415 12.36 22.88 -23.94
CA SER A 415 12.55 24.30 -23.59
C SER A 415 12.59 24.56 -22.08
N LEU A 416 12.12 23.61 -21.28
CA LEU A 416 11.97 23.71 -19.83
C LEU A 416 13.04 22.91 -19.08
N LEU A 417 14.07 22.38 -19.75
CA LEU A 417 15.12 21.59 -19.13
C LEU A 417 15.90 22.33 -18.04
N ASN A 418 16.09 23.65 -18.17
CA ASN A 418 16.73 24.43 -17.09
C ASN A 418 15.91 24.46 -15.80
N THR A 419 14.58 24.32 -15.92
CA THR A 419 13.66 24.28 -14.79
C THR A 419 13.53 22.85 -14.26
N LEU A 420 13.31 21.88 -15.15
CA LEU A 420 13.03 20.50 -14.77
C LEU A 420 14.28 19.68 -14.47
N SER A 421 15.44 20.06 -14.99
CA SER A 421 16.70 19.35 -14.84
C SER A 421 17.80 20.34 -14.48
N PRO A 422 17.72 21.00 -13.32
CA PRO A 422 18.62 22.11 -12.96
C PRO A 422 20.09 21.68 -12.84
N LEU A 423 20.36 20.40 -12.61
CA LEU A 423 21.72 19.84 -12.58
C LEU A 423 22.30 19.55 -13.97
N GLY A 424 21.49 19.68 -15.03
CA GLY A 424 21.88 19.36 -16.40
C GLY A 424 21.96 17.86 -16.69
N PRO A 425 22.40 17.49 -17.90
CA PRO A 425 22.43 16.09 -18.33
C PRO A 425 23.65 15.33 -17.82
N VAL A 426 23.47 14.03 -17.62
CA VAL A 426 24.59 13.08 -17.57
C VAL A 426 24.94 12.65 -18.99
N LYS A 427 26.23 12.60 -19.29
CA LYS A 427 26.74 12.13 -20.59
C LYS A 427 27.11 10.66 -20.49
N SER A 428 26.67 9.86 -21.47
CA SER A 428 27.01 8.44 -21.54
C SER A 428 27.13 7.96 -22.99
N GLN A 429 27.95 6.96 -23.24
CA GLN A 429 28.05 6.33 -24.56
C GLN A 429 26.81 5.49 -24.89
N HIS A 430 26.23 4.85 -23.88
CA HIS A 430 25.03 4.02 -23.95
C HIS A 430 23.93 4.64 -23.09
N PRO A 431 22.64 4.34 -23.34
CA PRO A 431 21.58 4.76 -22.43
C PRO A 431 21.81 4.21 -21.02
N LEU A 432 21.39 4.97 -20.01
CA LEU A 432 21.39 4.58 -18.61
C LEU A 432 19.95 4.41 -18.13
N THR A 433 19.72 3.48 -17.22
CA THR A 433 18.42 3.23 -16.61
C THR A 433 18.03 4.34 -15.63
N PHE A 434 16.75 4.35 -15.26
CA PHE A 434 16.21 5.22 -14.21
C PHE A 434 16.96 5.05 -12.88
N GLU A 435 17.24 3.81 -12.53
CA GLU A 435 17.95 3.40 -11.33
C GLU A 435 19.39 3.92 -11.30
N GLU A 436 20.13 3.78 -12.41
CA GLU A 436 21.50 4.30 -12.54
C GLU A 436 21.55 5.83 -12.44
N MET A 437 20.51 6.50 -12.95
CA MET A 437 20.33 7.94 -12.89
C MET A 437 19.74 8.44 -11.55
N LYS A 438 19.41 7.52 -10.63
CA LYS A 438 18.81 7.80 -9.32
C LYS A 438 17.49 8.58 -9.40
N GLN A 439 16.74 8.38 -10.48
CA GLN A 439 15.37 8.87 -10.61
C GLN A 439 14.45 7.66 -10.70
N PHE A 440 13.57 7.49 -9.72
CA PHE A 440 12.78 6.26 -9.63
C PHE A 440 11.41 6.36 -10.30
N TYR A 441 10.85 7.56 -10.46
CA TYR A 441 9.48 7.78 -10.91
C TYR A 441 9.40 8.85 -12.01
N GLY A 442 8.24 8.97 -12.65
CA GLY A 442 7.97 10.01 -13.64
C GLY A 442 8.68 9.78 -14.98
N TYR A 443 9.35 10.83 -15.49
CA TYR A 443 9.82 10.90 -16.87
C TYR A 443 11.31 11.21 -16.97
N MET A 444 11.99 10.63 -17.96
CA MET A 444 13.41 10.91 -18.24
C MET A 444 13.60 11.23 -19.71
N LEU A 445 14.37 12.27 -20.02
CA LEU A 445 14.66 12.64 -21.41
C LEU A 445 16.03 12.11 -21.82
N TYR A 446 16.06 11.31 -22.88
CA TYR A 446 17.27 10.83 -23.53
C TYR A 446 17.46 11.60 -24.84
N ARG A 447 18.59 12.28 -24.98
CA ARG A 447 18.91 13.12 -26.14
C ARG A 447 20.18 12.65 -26.82
N THR A 448 20.15 12.53 -28.14
CA THR A 448 21.36 12.34 -28.97
C THR A 448 21.26 13.16 -30.26
N ARG A 449 22.27 13.09 -31.13
CA ARG A 449 22.30 13.72 -32.45
C ARG A 449 22.25 12.70 -33.57
N LEU A 450 21.59 13.05 -34.65
CA LEU A 450 21.46 12.19 -35.81
C LEU A 450 22.83 12.02 -36.51
N PRO A 451 23.28 10.78 -36.77
CA PRO A 451 24.61 10.53 -37.31
C PRO A 451 24.74 10.90 -38.81
N ARG A 452 23.63 10.91 -39.55
CA ARG A 452 23.57 11.17 -40.99
C ARG A 452 22.17 11.64 -41.43
N ASP A 453 22.07 12.11 -42.66
CA ASP A 453 20.80 12.47 -43.29
C ASP A 453 19.89 11.25 -43.49
N LEU A 454 18.60 11.45 -43.22
CA LEU A 454 17.52 10.48 -43.40
C LEU A 454 16.46 11.05 -44.37
N PRO A 455 16.73 11.08 -45.69
CA PRO A 455 15.80 11.63 -46.67
C PRO A 455 14.54 10.79 -46.86
N GLN A 456 14.52 9.56 -46.33
CA GLN A 456 13.39 8.65 -46.34
C GLN A 456 13.08 8.20 -44.91
N PRO A 457 11.81 7.87 -44.60
CA PRO A 457 11.43 7.33 -43.30
C PRO A 457 12.33 6.16 -42.92
N THR A 458 13.09 6.34 -41.84
CA THR A 458 14.08 5.36 -41.36
C THR A 458 13.61 4.83 -40.01
N PRO A 459 13.61 3.50 -39.79
CA PRO A 459 13.11 2.93 -38.55
C PRO A 459 14.06 3.20 -37.39
N LEU A 460 13.55 3.81 -36.33
CA LEU A 460 14.12 3.80 -34.99
C LEU A 460 13.59 2.57 -34.24
N ILE A 461 14.49 1.70 -33.80
CA ILE A 461 14.20 0.33 -33.36
C ILE A 461 14.75 0.11 -31.95
N SER A 462 13.93 -0.50 -31.08
CA SER A 462 14.36 -1.11 -29.82
C SER A 462 14.38 -2.64 -29.98
N PRO A 463 15.48 -3.23 -30.48
CA PRO A 463 15.46 -4.62 -30.96
C PRO A 463 15.29 -5.65 -29.84
N LEU A 464 15.66 -5.29 -28.61
CA LEU A 464 15.58 -6.14 -27.42
C LEU A 464 14.41 -5.76 -26.51
N ASN A 465 13.42 -5.02 -27.03
CA ASN A 465 12.28 -4.55 -26.23
C ASN A 465 12.72 -3.73 -24.99
N GLY A 466 13.75 -2.90 -25.16
CA GLY A 466 14.40 -2.16 -24.07
C GLY A 466 13.76 -0.81 -23.73
N VAL A 467 12.59 -0.47 -24.27
CA VAL A 467 11.86 0.76 -23.87
C VAL A 467 10.94 0.40 -22.71
N HIS A 468 11.29 0.87 -21.52
CA HIS A 468 10.55 0.60 -20.28
C HIS A 468 10.00 1.92 -19.69
N ASP A 469 8.75 2.30 -19.93
CA ASP A 469 7.70 1.51 -20.62
C ASP A 469 7.19 2.15 -21.90
N ARG A 470 7.21 3.48 -21.97
CA ARG A 470 6.73 4.21 -23.15
C ARG A 470 7.66 5.35 -23.47
N ALA A 471 7.98 5.51 -24.75
CA ALA A 471 8.88 6.54 -25.23
C ALA A 471 8.22 7.41 -26.30
N TYR A 472 8.21 8.71 -26.07
CA TYR A 472 7.73 9.72 -27.01
C TYR A 472 8.92 10.29 -27.79
N VAL A 473 8.93 10.07 -29.09
CA VAL A 473 10.06 10.38 -29.96
C VAL A 473 9.81 11.71 -30.67
N SER A 474 10.78 12.61 -30.61
CA SER A 474 10.74 13.89 -31.31
C SER A 474 12.08 14.25 -31.95
N ILE A 475 12.01 14.95 -33.07
CA ILE A 475 13.16 15.49 -33.80
C ILE A 475 13.06 17.00 -33.79
N ASN A 476 14.08 17.69 -33.25
CA ASN A 476 14.09 19.14 -33.08
C ASN A 476 12.81 19.68 -32.40
N GLY A 477 12.26 18.91 -31.45
CA GLY A 477 11.03 19.25 -30.73
C GLY A 477 9.71 18.97 -31.48
N VAL A 478 9.77 18.35 -32.67
CA VAL A 478 8.60 17.92 -33.44
C VAL A 478 8.37 16.43 -33.22
N TYR A 479 7.20 16.08 -32.68
CA TYR A 479 6.80 14.70 -32.43
C TYR A 479 6.82 13.85 -33.71
N GLN A 480 7.42 12.66 -33.64
CA GLN A 480 7.53 11.71 -34.75
C GLN A 480 6.70 10.45 -34.52
N GLY A 481 6.58 10.01 -33.27
CA GLY A 481 5.89 8.76 -32.95
C GLY A 481 6.22 8.26 -31.56
N LEU A 482 5.79 7.04 -31.28
CA LEU A 482 5.94 6.39 -29.99
C LEU A 482 6.66 5.05 -30.14
N LEU A 483 7.35 4.65 -29.07
CA LEU A 483 7.73 3.26 -28.81
C LEU A 483 7.05 2.82 -27.51
N GLU A 484 6.61 1.57 -27.45
CA GLU A 484 5.92 0.99 -26.31
C GLU A 484 6.43 -0.42 -26.04
N ARG A 485 6.70 -0.71 -24.77
CA ARG A 485 7.08 -2.03 -24.26
C ARG A 485 6.10 -3.09 -24.76
N ASP A 486 6.64 -4.20 -25.27
CA ASP A 486 5.93 -5.37 -25.81
C ASP A 486 5.04 -5.14 -27.04
N THR A 487 4.65 -3.91 -27.37
CA THR A 487 3.66 -3.60 -28.42
C THR A 487 4.27 -2.91 -29.64
N VAL A 488 4.99 -1.80 -29.46
CA VAL A 488 5.49 -0.95 -30.55
C VAL A 488 7.01 -0.75 -30.41
N LEU A 489 7.77 -1.65 -31.03
CA LEU A 489 9.24 -1.66 -30.93
C LEU A 489 9.94 -0.83 -32.02
N VAL A 490 9.18 -0.31 -32.97
CA VAL A 490 9.69 0.43 -34.13
C VAL A 490 8.81 1.63 -34.41
N THR A 491 9.44 2.77 -34.68
CA THR A 491 8.79 3.95 -35.24
C THR A 491 9.66 4.56 -36.33
N ASN A 492 9.07 5.18 -37.35
CA ASN A 492 9.84 5.77 -38.45
C ASN A 492 10.10 7.25 -38.21
N VAL A 493 11.32 7.70 -38.47
CA VAL A 493 11.72 9.11 -38.34
C VAL A 493 12.34 9.62 -39.65
N THR A 494 12.17 10.91 -39.92
CA THR A 494 12.88 11.64 -40.99
C THR A 494 13.59 12.84 -40.37
N ALA A 495 14.86 13.03 -40.72
CA ALA A 495 15.73 14.03 -40.10
C ALA A 495 16.98 14.30 -40.95
N GLN A 496 17.67 15.40 -40.66
CA GLN A 496 18.97 15.76 -41.22
C GLN A 496 20.10 15.39 -40.24
N GLN A 497 21.32 15.25 -40.75
CA GLN A 497 22.50 15.05 -39.95
C GLN A 497 22.65 16.16 -38.91
N GLY A 498 22.94 15.79 -37.66
CA GLY A 498 23.14 16.73 -36.56
C GLY A 498 21.86 17.24 -35.89
N ASP A 499 20.67 16.91 -36.44
CA ASP A 499 19.40 17.16 -35.78
C ASP A 499 19.36 16.53 -34.38
N THR A 500 18.55 17.10 -33.51
CA THR A 500 18.40 16.63 -32.13
C THR A 500 17.30 15.58 -32.08
N LEU A 501 17.64 14.36 -31.67
CA LEU A 501 16.69 13.31 -31.32
C LEU A 501 16.44 13.35 -29.82
N ASP A 502 15.19 13.58 -29.46
CA ASP A 502 14.69 13.58 -28.09
C ASP A 502 13.75 12.39 -27.90
N ILE A 503 14.03 11.57 -26.89
CA ILE A 503 13.24 10.41 -26.50
C ILE A 503 12.84 10.60 -25.03
N LEU A 504 11.60 11.04 -24.81
CA LEU A 504 11.04 11.18 -23.47
C LEU A 504 10.46 9.83 -23.04
N VAL A 505 11.04 9.21 -22.02
CA VAL A 505 10.59 7.90 -21.51
C VAL A 505 9.78 8.10 -20.23
N GLU A 506 8.62 7.45 -20.17
CA GLU A 506 7.74 7.37 -19.02
C GLU A 506 7.93 6.03 -18.31
N ASN A 507 8.15 6.09 -16.99
CA ASN A 507 7.93 4.95 -16.11
C ASN A 507 6.42 4.85 -15.82
N MET A 508 5.76 3.83 -16.38
CA MET A 508 4.31 3.64 -16.23
C MET A 508 3.93 2.80 -14.99
N GLY A 509 4.88 2.57 -14.08
CA GLY A 509 4.72 1.74 -12.88
C GLY A 509 5.50 0.43 -13.00
N ARG A 510 6.29 0.08 -11.99
CA ARG A 510 7.04 -1.18 -11.91
C ARG A 510 6.11 -2.35 -11.67
N VAL A 511 6.46 -3.46 -12.30
CA VAL A 511 5.77 -4.74 -12.09
C VAL A 511 5.74 -5.08 -10.60
N ASN A 512 4.55 -5.35 -10.08
CA ASN A 512 4.32 -5.56 -8.66
C ASN A 512 4.11 -7.03 -8.29
N PHE A 513 3.76 -7.90 -9.25
CA PHE A 513 3.52 -9.33 -9.03
C PHE A 513 4.30 -10.24 -9.98
N GLY A 514 4.57 -11.47 -9.55
CA GLY A 514 5.26 -12.49 -10.35
C GLY A 514 6.79 -12.41 -10.29
N SER A 515 7.46 -13.03 -11.28
CA SER A 515 8.93 -13.16 -11.29
C SER A 515 9.68 -11.96 -11.86
N ARG A 516 8.98 -10.97 -12.43
CA ARG A 516 9.56 -9.83 -13.14
C ARG A 516 9.53 -8.53 -12.33
N ILE A 517 9.43 -8.63 -11.00
CA ILE A 517 9.38 -7.46 -10.10
C ILE A 517 10.71 -6.69 -10.02
N ASN A 518 11.82 -7.25 -10.50
CA ASN A 518 13.08 -6.57 -10.72
C ASN A 518 13.04 -5.70 -11.99
N ASP A 519 12.05 -4.83 -12.08
CA ASP A 519 11.67 -4.10 -13.29
C ASP A 519 12.39 -2.76 -13.39
N PHE A 520 13.57 -2.76 -14.00
CA PHE A 520 14.29 -1.54 -14.35
C PHE A 520 13.50 -0.70 -15.34
N LYS A 521 13.69 0.63 -15.30
CA LYS A 521 12.94 1.59 -16.14
C LYS A 521 13.88 2.44 -16.99
N GLY A 522 13.34 3.05 -18.04
CA GLY A 522 14.08 3.84 -19.02
C GLY A 522 14.42 3.08 -20.28
N LEU A 523 15.57 3.42 -20.87
CA LEU A 523 16.12 2.68 -22.01
C LEU A 523 17.11 1.62 -21.50
N LEU A 524 16.66 0.35 -21.45
CA LEU A 524 17.43 -0.78 -20.91
C LEU A 524 18.42 -1.40 -21.91
N SER A 525 18.30 -1.04 -23.19
CA SER A 525 19.22 -1.47 -24.23
C SER A 525 19.34 -0.39 -25.29
N ASP A 526 20.38 -0.53 -26.12
CA ASP A 526 20.66 0.39 -27.20
C ASP A 526 19.52 0.48 -28.22
N LEU A 527 19.35 1.69 -28.77
CA LEU A 527 18.44 1.95 -29.89
C LEU A 527 19.21 2.02 -31.21
N PHE A 528 18.56 1.54 -32.26
CA PHE A 528 19.13 1.51 -33.61
C PHE A 528 18.31 2.38 -34.54
N LEU A 529 19.00 3.14 -35.40
CA LEU A 529 18.40 3.89 -36.47
C LEU A 529 18.73 3.21 -37.80
N GLY A 530 17.82 2.39 -38.31
CA GLY A 530 18.07 1.45 -39.38
C GLY A 530 19.09 0.40 -38.93
N LYS A 531 20.34 0.55 -39.35
CA LYS A 531 21.46 -0.32 -38.97
C LYS A 531 22.46 0.37 -38.03
N ASP A 532 22.28 1.66 -37.80
CA ASP A 532 23.23 2.49 -37.09
C ASP A 532 22.91 2.46 -35.59
N LEU A 533 23.90 2.09 -34.77
CA LEU A 533 23.80 2.16 -33.32
C LEU A 533 23.79 3.64 -32.88
N LEU A 534 22.81 4.03 -32.06
CA LEU A 534 22.78 5.37 -31.47
C LEU A 534 23.62 5.41 -30.19
N THR A 535 24.57 6.35 -30.15
CA THR A 535 25.52 6.56 -29.05
C THR A 535 25.51 8.03 -28.61
N ASP A 536 26.42 8.42 -27.72
CA ASP A 536 26.63 9.81 -27.27
C ASP A 536 25.36 10.45 -26.68
N TRP A 537 24.79 9.80 -25.67
CA TRP A 537 23.58 10.21 -24.99
C TRP A 537 23.82 11.34 -23.98
N LEU A 538 22.91 12.32 -24.00
CA LEU A 538 22.67 13.29 -22.94
C LEU A 538 21.37 12.91 -22.23
N ILE A 539 21.46 12.52 -20.96
CA ILE A 539 20.33 11.97 -20.20
C ILE A 539 19.95 12.96 -19.11
N TYR A 540 18.71 13.46 -19.17
CA TYR A 540 18.18 14.46 -18.26
C TYR A 540 17.15 13.82 -17.33
N PRO A 541 17.46 13.69 -16.03
CA PRO A 541 16.42 13.41 -15.06
C PRO A 541 15.50 14.63 -14.91
N LEU A 542 14.18 14.42 -14.83
CA LEU A 542 13.18 15.49 -14.80
C LEU A 542 12.49 15.56 -13.43
N ASP A 543 12.86 16.55 -12.63
CA ASP A 543 12.26 16.90 -11.34
C ASP A 543 10.99 17.74 -11.53
N ILE A 544 9.96 17.12 -12.11
CA ILE A 544 8.67 17.77 -12.37
C ILE A 544 7.96 18.12 -11.05
N ASP A 545 7.91 17.17 -10.13
CA ASP A 545 7.25 17.36 -8.84
C ASP A 545 7.94 18.43 -7.99
N GLY A 546 9.28 18.43 -7.93
CA GLY A 546 10.04 19.47 -7.24
C GLY A 546 9.84 20.84 -7.87
N ALA A 547 9.80 20.94 -9.20
CA ALA A 547 9.49 22.18 -9.89
C ALA A 547 8.09 22.70 -9.52
N ILE A 548 7.07 21.86 -9.58
CA ILE A 548 5.68 22.23 -9.23
C ILE A 548 5.58 22.61 -7.74
N ALA A 549 6.19 21.82 -6.85
CA ALA A 549 6.19 22.09 -5.41
C ALA A 549 6.90 23.41 -5.06
N SER A 550 7.90 23.81 -5.85
CA SER A 550 8.58 25.12 -5.69
C SER A 550 7.75 26.32 -6.17
N GLY A 551 6.55 26.08 -6.71
CA GLY A 551 5.62 27.11 -7.16
C GLY A 551 5.72 27.47 -8.65
N TRP A 552 6.51 26.74 -9.43
CA TRP A 552 6.46 26.83 -10.89
C TRP A 552 5.13 26.25 -11.41
N PRO A 553 4.52 26.83 -12.45
CA PRO A 553 4.93 27.96 -13.29
C PRO A 553 4.48 29.34 -12.77
N HIS A 554 3.96 29.42 -11.56
CA HIS A 554 3.29 30.61 -11.03
C HIS A 554 4.22 31.56 -10.24
N SER A 555 5.47 31.17 -10.00
CA SER A 555 6.47 31.92 -9.21
C SER A 555 6.78 33.32 -9.77
N ASP A 556 6.65 33.54 -11.08
CA ASP A 556 6.95 34.83 -11.72
C ASP A 556 5.82 35.88 -11.59
N ASN A 557 4.61 35.50 -11.17
CA ASN A 557 3.48 36.43 -11.06
C ASN A 557 3.44 37.26 -9.77
N LYS A 558 4.40 37.13 -8.85
CA LYS A 558 4.44 37.91 -7.59
C LYS A 558 5.03 39.32 -7.71
N LYS A 559 5.41 39.80 -8.90
CA LYS A 559 6.03 41.14 -9.08
C LYS A 559 5.14 42.23 -9.69
N SER A 560 3.82 42.04 -9.77
CA SER A 560 2.91 43.09 -10.23
C SER A 560 1.58 43.13 -9.46
N SER A 561 1.52 43.89 -8.37
CA SER A 561 0.62 45.06 -8.29
C SER A 561 0.56 45.65 -6.88
N THR A 562 0.40 46.96 -6.89
CA THR A 562 0.54 47.98 -5.85
C THR A 562 -0.71 48.21 -4.98
N ASN A 563 -0.44 48.70 -3.76
CA ASN A 563 -1.29 49.46 -2.83
C ASN A 563 -2.43 48.76 -2.04
N PRO A 564 -2.40 48.81 -0.69
CA PRO A 564 -3.47 48.34 0.17
C PRO A 564 -4.48 49.47 0.41
N ARG A 565 -5.58 49.52 -0.34
CA ARG A 565 -6.80 50.22 0.10
C ARG A 565 -8.02 49.78 -0.72
N LYS A 566 -9.02 49.28 0.02
CA LYS A 566 -10.40 48.94 -0.36
C LYS A 566 -10.61 47.67 -1.19
N ILE A 567 -10.85 46.56 -0.49
CA ILE A 567 -11.89 45.60 -0.89
C ILE A 567 -12.67 45.25 0.39
N LEU A 568 -13.85 45.85 0.50
CA LEU A 568 -14.89 45.54 1.47
C LEU A 568 -16.10 45.18 0.61
N GLN A 569 -16.23 43.89 0.28
CA GLN A 569 -17.44 43.14 -0.04
C GLN A 569 -17.02 41.79 -0.63
N SER A 570 -17.21 40.76 0.17
CA SER A 570 -17.03 39.35 -0.17
C SER A 570 -18.17 38.88 -1.07
N ASP A 571 -17.85 38.60 -2.32
CA ASP A 571 -18.64 37.75 -3.21
C ASP A 571 -18.03 36.33 -3.16
N PRO A 572 -18.78 35.26 -2.82
CA PRO A 572 -18.24 33.90 -2.74
C PRO A 572 -17.89 33.26 -4.10
N SER A 573 -18.04 33.98 -5.22
CA SER A 573 -18.02 33.39 -6.57
C SER A 573 -16.68 33.47 -7.33
N SER A 574 -15.58 33.91 -6.71
CA SER A 574 -14.29 34.09 -7.42
C SER A 574 -13.14 33.33 -6.76
N THR A 575 -13.06 32.02 -7.02
CA THR A 575 -11.82 31.23 -6.93
C THR A 575 -11.45 30.74 -8.33
N ARG A 576 -11.16 31.66 -9.26
CA ARG A 576 -10.51 31.33 -10.53
C ARG A 576 -9.07 31.83 -10.51
N GLY A 577 -8.17 30.99 -10.00
CA GLY A 577 -6.75 31.11 -10.34
C GLY A 577 -6.53 30.59 -11.77
N PRO A 578 -5.61 31.18 -12.57
CA PRO A 578 -5.23 30.58 -13.84
C PRO A 578 -4.47 29.27 -13.59
N TYR A 579 -4.96 28.17 -14.14
CA TYR A 579 -4.25 26.88 -14.12
C TYR A 579 -3.38 26.78 -15.37
N SER A 580 -2.13 26.37 -15.19
CA SER A 580 -1.15 26.23 -16.26
C SER A 580 -0.92 24.75 -16.58
N LEU A 581 -0.83 24.41 -17.86
CA LEU A 581 -0.55 23.04 -18.31
C LEU A 581 0.82 22.96 -18.96
N MET A 582 1.54 21.90 -18.63
CA MET A 582 2.74 21.49 -19.33
C MET A 582 2.36 20.54 -20.46
N ASP A 583 2.75 20.87 -21.70
CA ASP A 583 2.49 20.02 -22.85
C ASP A 583 3.65 19.03 -23.00
N PHE A 584 3.39 17.77 -22.66
CA PHE A 584 4.35 16.68 -22.75
C PHE A 584 4.68 16.27 -24.19
N LEU A 585 3.80 16.61 -25.15
CA LEU A 585 3.81 15.96 -26.46
C LEU A 585 3.95 16.91 -27.63
N GLY A 586 3.90 18.24 -27.41
CA GLY A 586 3.84 19.18 -28.53
C GLY A 586 2.64 18.93 -29.43
N THR A 587 1.65 18.18 -28.95
CA THR A 587 0.43 17.85 -29.69
C THR A 587 -0.49 19.06 -29.62
N PRO A 588 -1.02 19.52 -30.76
CA PRO A 588 -2.05 20.54 -30.75
C PRO A 588 -3.31 19.91 -30.14
N PHE A 589 -3.58 20.22 -28.87
CA PHE A 589 -4.93 20.11 -28.31
C PHE A 589 -5.74 21.35 -28.67
#